data_AF-A0A5J4PA81-F1
#
_entry.id   AF-A0A5J4PA81-F1
#
_cell.length_a   1.000
_cell.length_b   1.000
_cell.length_c   1.000
_cell.angle_alpha   90.00
_cell.angle_beta   90.00
_cell.angle_gamma   90.00
#
_symmetry.space_group_name_H-M   'P 1'
#
loop_
_entity.id
_entity.type
_entity.pdbx_description
1 polymer ?
#
loop_
_entity_poly.entity_id
_entity_poly.type
_entity_poly.pdbx_seq_one_letter_code
_entity_poly.pdbx_strand_id
1 'polypeptide(L)'
;LFGLDAHLNRGNPESEPNFRFLIKAFTSKDTSEKMETDLRINSLLIRHGKITYDVLSEEETPGKFNMNHIKLYNLIGDISLKALKNDTLNVSVKRLGFDEQSGFELKELTLQLLGNEHNARIENFKILLPGTSLRSSIYVNYDSITSFRQFAEEARFLFEIHPSSCFTLQDASPIIPTLANFKEKMEIEAKADGTLNRLNCSEFHINVGDFIKT
;
A
#
# COMPACT_ATOMS: atom_id res chain seq x y z
N LEU A 1 21.21 10.63 6.82
CA LEU A 1 19.88 11.27 6.64
C LEU A 1 19.80 11.65 5.16
N PHE A 2 18.81 11.16 4.43
CA PHE A 2 18.74 11.31 2.97
C PHE A 2 17.45 12.03 2.58
N GLY A 3 17.59 13.15 1.87
CA GLY A 3 16.49 13.80 1.17
C GLY A 3 16.36 13.14 -0.19
N LEU A 4 15.48 12.13 -0.30
CA LEU A 4 15.19 11.48 -1.56
C LEU A 4 14.52 12.50 -2.49
N ASP A 5 15.06 12.69 -3.69
CA ASP A 5 14.37 13.41 -4.76
C ASP A 5 14.43 12.53 -6.02
N ALA A 6 13.31 11.92 -6.37
CA ALA A 6 13.22 10.97 -7.47
C ALA A 6 12.22 11.43 -8.52
N HIS A 7 12.71 11.57 -9.76
CA HIS A 7 11.90 11.92 -10.92
C HIS A 7 11.81 10.71 -11.85
N LEU A 8 10.69 10.01 -11.78
CA LEU A 8 10.36 8.84 -12.57
C LEU A 8 9.46 9.30 -13.71
N ASN A 9 9.78 8.92 -14.95
CA ASN A 9 8.91 9.26 -16.07
C ASN A 9 9.03 8.27 -17.22
N ARG A 10 8.03 8.33 -18.10
CA ARG A 10 8.03 7.70 -19.42
C ARG A 10 7.26 8.57 -20.40
N GLY A 11 7.60 8.50 -21.68
CA GLY A 11 6.99 9.34 -22.72
C GLY A 11 5.50 9.08 -22.93
N ASN A 12 5.10 7.81 -22.89
CA ASN A 12 3.73 7.30 -23.03
C ASN A 12 3.57 5.92 -22.35
N PRO A 13 2.35 5.37 -22.21
CA PRO A 13 2.10 4.11 -21.51
C PRO A 13 2.88 2.88 -22.03
N GLU A 14 3.38 2.92 -23.27
CA GLU A 14 4.13 1.82 -23.89
C GLU A 14 5.65 2.08 -23.89
N SER A 15 6.07 3.34 -23.77
CA SER A 15 7.48 3.75 -23.87
C SER A 15 8.36 3.26 -22.71
N GLU A 16 9.64 2.98 -22.96
CA GLU A 16 10.57 2.57 -21.91
C GLU A 16 10.76 3.69 -20.87
N PRO A 17 10.64 3.41 -19.55
CA PRO A 17 10.78 4.42 -18.52
C PRO A 17 12.25 4.77 -18.22
N ASN A 18 12.49 5.97 -17.72
CA ASN A 18 13.84 6.42 -17.32
C ASN A 18 14.42 5.62 -16.14
N PHE A 19 13.59 4.89 -15.40
CA PHE A 19 13.97 4.04 -14.26
C PHE A 19 14.09 2.56 -14.63
N ARG A 20 14.16 2.20 -15.92
CA ARG A 20 14.32 0.80 -16.34
C ARG A 20 15.54 0.12 -15.70
N PHE A 21 16.61 0.87 -15.45
CA PHE A 21 17.81 0.35 -14.80
C PHE A 21 17.52 -0.24 -13.42
N LEU A 22 16.61 0.37 -12.63
CA LEU A 22 16.17 -0.16 -11.34
C LEU A 22 15.42 -1.47 -11.53
N ILE A 23 14.49 -1.51 -12.49
CA ILE A 23 13.73 -2.74 -12.79
C ILE A 23 14.70 -3.86 -13.18
N LYS A 24 15.67 -3.57 -14.06
CA LYS A 24 16.69 -4.53 -14.49
C LYS A 24 17.60 -4.99 -13.34
N ALA A 25 17.85 -4.15 -12.33
CA ALA A 25 18.63 -4.54 -11.16
C ALA A 25 17.91 -5.57 -10.27
N PHE A 26 16.57 -5.56 -10.28
CA PHE A 26 15.74 -6.48 -9.47
C PHE A 26 15.04 -7.58 -10.29
N THR A 27 15.24 -7.62 -11.61
CA THR A 27 14.71 -8.67 -12.49
C THR A 27 15.87 -9.59 -12.87
N SER A 28 15.86 -10.84 -12.41
CA SER A 28 16.89 -11.83 -12.72
C SER A 28 17.07 -11.97 -14.23
N LYS A 29 18.29 -11.75 -14.71
CA LYS A 29 18.71 -12.23 -16.03
C LYS A 29 19.33 -13.62 -15.83
N ASP A 30 18.89 -14.57 -16.64
CA ASP A 30 19.42 -15.93 -16.77
C ASP A 30 18.91 -16.99 -15.76
N THR A 31 18.06 -17.87 -16.28
CA THR A 31 17.41 -19.04 -15.66
C THR A 31 18.32 -20.25 -15.41
N SER A 32 19.63 -20.07 -15.28
CA SER A 32 20.58 -21.22 -15.18
C SER A 32 21.24 -21.36 -13.80
N GLU A 33 21.25 -20.32 -12.98
CA GLU A 33 21.71 -20.40 -11.60
C GLU A 33 20.66 -19.73 -10.72
N LYS A 34 20.08 -20.47 -9.76
CA LYS A 34 19.25 -19.86 -8.71
C LYS A 34 20.14 -18.83 -8.00
N MET A 35 20.00 -17.55 -8.35
CA MET A 35 20.61 -16.49 -7.56
C MET A 35 20.08 -16.68 -6.14
N GLU A 36 20.98 -17.02 -5.21
CA GLU A 36 20.70 -17.04 -3.79
C GLU A 36 20.44 -15.59 -3.39
N THR A 37 19.18 -15.17 -3.52
CA THR A 37 18.78 -13.82 -3.19
C THR A 37 18.84 -13.75 -1.68
N ASP A 38 19.90 -13.18 -1.09
CA ASP A 38 19.94 -12.81 0.33
C ASP A 38 20.12 -11.30 0.41
N LEU A 39 19.00 -10.58 0.26
CA LEU A 39 18.99 -9.14 0.36
C LEU A 39 18.50 -8.71 1.75
N ARG A 40 19.27 -7.82 2.37
CA ARG A 40 18.92 -7.19 3.63
C ARG A 40 19.15 -5.69 3.57
N ILE A 41 18.15 -4.95 4.04
CA ILE A 41 18.22 -3.51 4.23
C ILE A 41 17.86 -3.24 5.68
N ASN A 42 18.87 -3.00 6.51
CA ASN A 42 18.68 -2.79 7.94
C ASN A 42 17.72 -1.64 8.23
N SER A 43 17.89 -0.52 7.52
CA SER A 43 17.00 0.63 7.62
C SER A 43 17.17 1.54 6.41
N LEU A 44 16.06 1.86 5.75
CA LEU A 44 15.91 2.95 4.80
C LEU A 44 15.19 4.09 5.52
N LEU A 45 15.93 5.16 5.80
CA LEU A 45 15.43 6.36 6.46
C LEU A 45 15.29 7.49 5.46
N ILE A 46 14.04 7.84 5.15
CA ILE A 46 13.68 8.97 4.29
C ILE A 46 13.10 10.07 5.19
N ARG A 47 13.56 11.30 4.98
CA ARG A 47 13.01 12.50 5.62
C ARG A 47 12.85 13.59 4.58
N HIS A 48 11.63 14.13 4.46
CA HIS A 48 11.28 15.15 3.48
C HIS A 48 11.61 14.75 2.04
N GLY A 49 11.36 13.48 1.72
CA GLY A 49 11.55 12.99 0.36
C GLY A 49 10.49 13.52 -0.60
N LYS A 50 10.82 13.48 -1.88
CA LYS A 50 9.95 13.78 -3.01
C LYS A 50 10.09 12.67 -4.04
N ILE A 51 8.95 12.20 -4.52
CA ILE A 51 8.89 11.23 -5.61
C ILE A 51 7.86 11.73 -6.60
N THR A 52 8.25 11.88 -7.85
CA THR A 52 7.37 12.25 -8.95
C THR A 52 7.35 11.12 -9.96
N TYR A 53 6.17 10.74 -10.43
CA TYR A 53 5.95 9.82 -11.53
C TYR A 53 5.05 10.48 -12.58
N ASP A 54 5.52 10.55 -13.83
CA ASP A 54 4.77 11.14 -14.94
C ASP A 54 4.77 10.25 -16.19
N VAL A 55 3.60 10.09 -16.81
CA VAL A 55 3.44 9.65 -18.19
C VAL A 55 3.21 10.89 -19.05
N LEU A 56 4.24 11.33 -19.78
CA LEU A 56 4.27 12.65 -20.40
C LEU A 56 3.22 12.89 -21.50
N SER A 57 2.66 11.82 -22.07
CA SER A 57 1.59 11.89 -23.08
C SER A 57 0.20 12.07 -22.51
N GLU A 58 0.02 11.83 -21.21
CA GLU A 58 -1.29 11.82 -20.56
C GLU A 58 -1.64 13.19 -20.01
N GLU A 59 -2.93 13.44 -19.80
CA GLU A 59 -3.40 14.72 -19.25
C GLU A 59 -3.30 14.75 -17.72
N GLU A 60 -2.86 15.89 -17.18
CA GLU A 60 -2.92 16.15 -15.74
C GLU A 60 -4.38 16.39 -15.28
N THR A 61 -4.69 15.98 -14.06
CA THR A 61 -6.01 16.23 -13.44
C THR A 61 -5.84 16.92 -12.08
N PRO A 62 -5.67 18.26 -12.05
CA PRO A 62 -5.44 18.99 -10.81
C PRO A 62 -6.53 18.74 -9.77
N GLY A 63 -6.13 18.49 -8.51
CA GLY A 63 -7.06 18.23 -7.40
C GLY A 63 -7.78 16.88 -7.47
N LYS A 64 -7.37 15.98 -8.37
CA LYS A 64 -7.87 14.60 -8.45
C LYS A 64 -6.70 13.64 -8.60
N PHE A 65 -6.80 12.48 -7.98
CA PHE A 65 -5.77 11.46 -8.06
C PHE A 65 -5.64 10.99 -9.51
N ASN A 66 -4.41 10.98 -10.01
CA ASN A 66 -4.09 10.59 -11.36
C ASN A 66 -3.01 9.52 -11.33
N MET A 67 -3.33 8.31 -11.77
CA MET A 67 -2.34 7.23 -11.84
C MET A 67 -1.20 7.50 -12.82
N ASN A 68 -1.43 8.37 -13.81
CA ASN A 68 -0.42 8.78 -14.79
C ASN A 68 0.47 9.92 -14.27
N HIS A 69 0.03 10.65 -13.24
CA HIS A 69 0.75 11.77 -12.64
C HIS A 69 0.66 11.71 -11.12
N ILE A 70 1.67 11.11 -10.48
CA ILE A 70 1.74 10.95 -9.02
C ILE A 70 2.86 11.84 -8.51
N LYS A 71 2.55 12.77 -7.61
CA LYS A 71 3.57 13.61 -6.97
C LYS A 71 3.47 13.49 -5.46
N LEU A 72 4.42 12.78 -4.87
CA LEU A 72 4.57 12.60 -3.43
C LEU A 72 5.55 13.64 -2.88
N TYR A 73 5.17 14.33 -1.83
CA TYR A 73 6.02 15.25 -1.09
C TYR A 73 5.87 15.03 0.42
N ASN A 74 6.76 15.65 1.19
CA ASN A 74 6.88 15.40 2.63
C ASN A 74 7.03 13.92 2.99
N LEU A 75 7.61 13.12 2.08
CA LEU A 75 7.76 11.69 2.27
C LEU A 75 8.67 11.42 3.48
N ILE A 76 8.15 10.65 4.41
CA ILE A 76 8.86 10.14 5.57
C ILE A 76 8.79 8.62 5.52
N GLY A 77 9.94 7.96 5.63
CA GLY A 77 10.04 6.51 5.63
C GLY A 77 11.00 6.02 6.70
N ASP A 78 10.58 5.00 7.45
CA ASP A 78 11.40 4.14 8.28
C ASP A 78 11.01 2.69 7.95
N ILE A 79 11.74 2.14 6.98
CA ILE A 79 11.46 0.84 6.35
C ILE A 79 12.69 -0.04 6.51
N SER A 80 12.48 -1.30 6.87
CA SER A 80 13.54 -2.30 6.93
C SER A 80 13.13 -3.55 6.18
N LEU A 81 14.08 -4.12 5.44
CA LEU A 81 13.99 -5.43 4.83
C LEU A 81 14.92 -6.35 5.62
N LYS A 82 14.38 -7.03 6.62
CA LYS A 82 15.18 -7.89 7.51
C LYS A 82 15.60 -9.19 6.84
N ALA A 83 14.80 -9.65 5.87
CA ALA A 83 15.13 -10.78 5.01
C ALA A 83 14.33 -10.69 3.70
N LEU A 84 15.03 -10.83 2.59
CA LEU A 84 14.46 -11.26 1.31
C LEU A 84 15.31 -12.43 0.84
N LYS A 85 14.76 -13.63 1.03
CA LYS A 85 15.30 -14.92 0.64
C LYS A 85 14.32 -15.66 -0.25
N ASN A 86 14.78 -16.74 -0.89
CA ASN A 86 13.95 -17.57 -1.77
C ASN A 86 12.63 -18.00 -1.10
N ASP A 87 12.67 -18.29 0.20
CA ASP A 87 11.56 -18.83 1.00
C ASP A 87 11.11 -17.89 2.13
N THR A 88 11.69 -16.69 2.25
CA THR A 88 11.49 -15.83 3.42
C THR A 88 11.43 -14.36 3.02
N LEU A 89 10.32 -13.71 3.34
CA LEU A 89 10.14 -12.27 3.27
C LEU A 89 9.90 -11.72 4.67
N ASN A 90 10.67 -10.71 5.07
CA ASN A 90 10.47 -10.00 6.31
C ASN A 90 10.69 -8.51 6.09
N VAL A 91 9.59 -7.78 5.98
CA VAL A 91 9.55 -6.33 5.80
C VAL A 91 8.89 -5.71 7.02
N SER A 92 9.49 -4.64 7.54
CA SER A 92 8.87 -3.83 8.58
C SER A 92 8.87 -2.38 8.15
N VAL A 93 7.66 -1.83 8.04
CA VAL A 93 7.42 -0.40 7.89
C VAL A 93 7.04 0.10 9.26
N LYS A 94 7.99 0.76 9.95
CA LYS A 94 7.69 1.37 11.26
C LYS A 94 6.83 2.62 11.07
N ARG A 95 7.16 3.39 10.04
CA ARG A 95 6.44 4.60 9.66
C ARG A 95 6.65 4.89 8.19
N LEU A 96 5.56 5.07 7.46
CA LEU A 96 5.53 5.68 6.14
C LEU A 96 4.47 6.77 6.14
N GLY A 97 4.76 7.94 5.59
CA GLY A 97 3.78 9.00 5.43
C GLY A 97 4.20 9.94 4.31
N PHE A 98 3.23 10.53 3.63
CA PHE A 98 3.42 11.43 2.51
C PHE A 98 2.14 12.21 2.22
N ASP A 99 2.32 13.30 1.49
CA ASP A 99 1.24 14.06 0.86
C ASP A 99 1.30 13.88 -0.66
N GLU A 100 0.16 13.80 -1.32
CA GLU A 100 0.03 13.64 -2.76
C GLU A 100 -0.65 14.87 -3.40
N GLN A 101 -0.28 15.25 -4.63
CA GLN A 101 -0.76 16.48 -5.29
C GLN A 101 -2.29 16.59 -5.44
N SER A 102 -3.03 15.48 -5.42
CA SER A 102 -4.50 15.45 -5.45
C SER A 102 -5.14 15.86 -4.12
N GLY A 103 -4.36 16.02 -3.05
CA GLY A 103 -4.84 16.25 -1.70
C GLY A 103 -5.00 14.97 -0.87
N PHE A 104 -4.58 13.82 -1.38
CA PHE A 104 -4.49 12.61 -0.56
C PHE A 104 -3.33 12.72 0.44
N GLU A 105 -3.62 12.48 1.71
CA GLU A 105 -2.64 12.55 2.80
C GLU A 105 -2.58 11.22 3.53
N LEU A 106 -1.41 10.59 3.52
CA LEU A 106 -1.09 9.45 4.38
C LEU A 106 -0.24 9.96 5.56
N LYS A 107 -0.86 10.09 6.73
CA LYS A 107 -0.15 10.52 7.95
C LYS A 107 0.81 9.45 8.47
N GLU A 108 0.33 8.21 8.47
CA GLU A 108 1.08 7.06 8.98
C GLU A 108 0.57 5.76 8.37
N LEU A 109 1.48 4.97 7.85
CA LEU A 109 1.34 3.54 7.62
C LEU A 109 2.40 2.82 8.47
N THR A 110 1.95 1.85 9.24
CA THR A 110 2.80 0.90 9.98
C THR A 110 2.36 -0.50 9.64
N LEU A 111 3.31 -1.40 9.39
CA LEU A 111 3.05 -2.83 9.21
C LEU A 111 4.32 -3.66 9.40
N GLN A 112 4.14 -4.94 9.69
CA GLN A 112 5.16 -5.96 9.60
C GLN A 112 4.65 -7.10 8.71
N LEU A 113 5.26 -7.24 7.53
CA LEU A 113 4.98 -8.32 6.59
C LEU A 113 6.00 -9.44 6.81
N LEU A 114 5.49 -10.62 7.12
CA LEU A 114 6.26 -11.86 7.22
C LEU A 114 5.67 -12.85 6.24
N GLY A 115 6.47 -13.41 5.35
CA GLY A 115 6.01 -14.38 4.37
C GLY A 115 7.01 -15.47 4.11
N ASN A 116 6.52 -16.61 3.63
CA ASN A 116 7.32 -17.74 3.16
C ASN A 116 6.69 -18.35 1.90
N GLU A 117 7.09 -19.56 1.53
CA GLU A 117 6.58 -20.22 0.31
C GLU A 117 5.07 -20.53 0.35
N HIS A 118 4.44 -20.57 1.53
CA HIS A 118 3.06 -21.04 1.71
C HIS A 118 2.11 -20.07 2.42
N ASN A 119 2.65 -19.07 3.14
CA ASN A 119 1.81 -18.11 3.82
C ASN A 119 2.50 -16.77 3.98
N ALA A 120 1.69 -15.72 4.11
CA ALA A 120 2.11 -14.40 4.52
C ALA A 120 1.17 -13.88 5.61
N ARG A 121 1.72 -13.08 6.52
CA ARG A 121 0.97 -12.33 7.53
C ARG A 121 1.43 -10.89 7.54
N ILE A 122 0.47 -9.99 7.68
CA ILE A 122 0.68 -8.57 7.90
C ILE A 122 0.18 -8.29 9.32
N GLU A 123 1.14 -8.07 10.20
CA GLU A 123 0.91 -7.77 11.61
C GLU A 123 1.08 -6.27 11.86
N ASN A 124 0.47 -5.78 12.93
CA ASN A 124 0.54 -4.37 13.33
C ASN A 124 0.15 -3.40 12.20
N PHE A 125 -0.75 -3.83 11.30
CA PHE A 125 -1.19 -3.00 10.20
C PHE A 125 -2.02 -1.85 10.76
N LYS A 126 -1.56 -0.63 10.50
CA LYS A 126 -2.24 0.60 10.88
C LYS A 126 -2.11 1.59 9.75
N ILE A 127 -3.24 2.13 9.32
CA ILE A 127 -3.32 3.30 8.43
C ILE A 127 -3.92 4.46 9.22
N LEU A 128 -3.31 5.62 9.06
CA LEU A 128 -3.80 6.90 9.55
C LEU A 128 -3.86 7.89 8.39
N LEU A 129 -5.06 8.37 8.10
CA LEU A 129 -5.37 9.48 7.20
C LEU A 129 -5.91 10.65 8.04
N PRO A 130 -6.31 11.79 7.45
CA PRO A 130 -6.88 12.91 8.20
C PRO A 130 -8.06 12.55 9.09
N GLY A 131 -9.05 11.80 8.59
CA GLY A 131 -10.22 11.38 9.36
C GLY A 131 -10.30 9.87 9.67
N THR A 132 -9.47 9.05 9.01
CA THR A 132 -9.49 7.59 9.12
C THR A 132 -8.34 7.07 9.97
N SER A 133 -8.64 6.18 10.91
CA SER A 133 -7.65 5.33 11.57
C SER A 133 -8.12 3.89 11.51
N LEU A 134 -7.43 3.08 10.71
CA LEU A 134 -7.76 1.68 10.51
C LEU A 134 -6.65 0.81 11.08
N ARG A 135 -7.02 -0.21 11.84
CA ARG A 135 -6.12 -1.24 12.32
C ARG A 135 -6.63 -2.60 11.88
N SER A 136 -5.73 -3.44 11.40
CA SER A 136 -6.11 -4.75 10.91
C SER A 136 -5.04 -5.80 11.16
N SER A 137 -5.46 -7.06 11.14
CA SER A 137 -4.57 -8.20 10.97
C SER A 137 -4.95 -8.91 9.68
N ILE A 138 -3.95 -9.23 8.86
CA ILE A 138 -4.16 -9.86 7.55
C ILE A 138 -3.31 -11.12 7.50
N TYR A 139 -3.94 -12.24 7.23
CA TYR A 139 -3.27 -13.51 7.00
C TYR A 139 -3.63 -14.01 5.62
N VAL A 140 -2.66 -14.59 4.93
CA VAL A 140 -2.80 -15.08 3.58
C VAL A 140 -2.15 -16.44 3.49
N ASN A 141 -2.91 -17.45 3.08
CA ASN A 141 -2.39 -18.79 2.79
C ASN A 141 -2.46 -19.06 1.30
N TYR A 142 -1.43 -19.68 0.73
CA TYR A 142 -1.31 -19.99 -0.69
C TYR A 142 -0.42 -21.22 -0.87
N ASP A 143 -0.58 -21.96 -1.97
CA ASP A 143 0.23 -23.15 -2.20
C ASP A 143 1.63 -22.79 -2.72
N SER A 144 1.71 -21.81 -3.62
CA SER A 144 2.96 -21.22 -4.11
C SER A 144 2.73 -19.85 -4.75
N ILE A 145 3.76 -18.99 -4.76
CA ILE A 145 3.74 -17.72 -5.49
C ILE A 145 4.52 -17.89 -6.80
N THR A 146 3.85 -18.44 -7.82
CA THR A 146 4.39 -18.51 -9.19
C THR A 146 4.07 -17.27 -10.01
N SER A 147 2.90 -16.67 -9.78
CA SER A 147 2.46 -15.43 -10.44
C SER A 147 1.45 -14.67 -9.60
N PHE A 148 1.34 -13.35 -9.83
CA PHE A 148 0.34 -12.51 -9.16
C PHE A 148 -1.10 -12.94 -9.49
N ARG A 149 -1.37 -13.40 -10.71
CA ARG A 149 -2.70 -13.84 -11.13
C ARG A 149 -3.14 -15.10 -10.38
N GLN A 150 -2.26 -16.10 -10.30
CA GLN A 150 -2.54 -17.32 -9.55
C GLN A 150 -2.71 -17.01 -8.06
N PHE A 151 -1.87 -16.13 -7.50
CA PHE A 151 -2.03 -15.64 -6.14
C PHE A 151 -3.41 -14.99 -5.92
N ALA A 152 -3.87 -14.13 -6.83
CA ALA A 152 -5.17 -13.48 -6.68
C ALA A 152 -6.35 -14.48 -6.70
N GLU A 153 -6.24 -15.58 -7.45
CA GLU A 153 -7.29 -16.59 -7.58
C GLU A 153 -7.27 -17.62 -6.44
N GLU A 154 -6.09 -18.04 -5.99
CA GLU A 154 -5.90 -19.18 -5.08
C GLU A 154 -5.64 -18.76 -3.63
N ALA A 155 -5.06 -17.59 -3.39
CA ALA A 155 -4.72 -17.16 -2.05
C ALA A 155 -5.97 -16.98 -1.20
N ARG A 156 -5.96 -17.61 -0.03
CA ARG A 156 -7.01 -17.49 0.98
C ARG A 156 -6.60 -16.45 1.99
N PHE A 157 -7.36 -15.37 2.02
CA PHE A 157 -7.22 -14.26 2.94
C PHE A 157 -8.05 -14.54 4.18
N LEU A 158 -7.53 -14.12 5.32
CA LEU A 158 -8.26 -13.88 6.55
C LEU A 158 -7.92 -12.44 6.95
N PHE A 159 -8.95 -11.62 7.07
CA PHE A 159 -8.83 -10.19 7.31
C PHE A 159 -9.75 -9.80 8.45
N GLU A 160 -9.19 -9.11 9.45
CA GLU A 160 -9.93 -8.62 10.61
C GLU A 160 -9.63 -7.14 10.81
N ILE A 161 -10.67 -6.30 10.77
CA ILE A 161 -10.62 -4.90 11.17
C ILE A 161 -10.88 -4.82 12.66
N HIS A 162 -9.95 -4.22 13.40
CA HIS A 162 -10.07 -4.06 14.83
C HIS A 162 -11.23 -3.11 15.19
N PRO A 163 -12.03 -3.37 16.24
CA PRO A 163 -13.21 -2.56 16.61
C PRO A 163 -12.93 -1.08 16.88
N SER A 164 -11.69 -0.75 17.27
CA SER A 164 -11.27 0.65 17.46
C SER A 164 -11.04 1.40 16.14
N SER A 165 -11.30 0.78 14.99
CA SER A 165 -11.07 1.38 13.69
C SER A 165 -12.22 2.31 13.33
N CYS A 166 -11.87 3.36 12.61
CA CYS A 166 -12.80 4.38 12.18
C CYS A 166 -12.38 4.94 10.84
N PHE A 167 -13.34 5.36 10.04
CA PHE A 167 -13.09 5.93 8.73
C PHE A 167 -14.01 7.12 8.46
N THR A 168 -13.60 7.95 7.51
CA THR A 168 -14.45 8.98 6.92
C THR A 168 -14.38 8.86 5.41
N LEU A 169 -15.50 9.12 4.71
CA LEU A 169 -15.53 9.04 3.26
C LEU A 169 -14.77 10.20 2.61
N GLN A 170 -14.64 11.33 3.31
CA GLN A 170 -13.87 12.48 2.85
C GLN A 170 -12.42 12.11 2.48
N ASP A 171 -11.78 11.19 3.19
CA ASP A 171 -10.39 10.81 2.90
C ASP A 171 -10.23 10.15 1.51
N ALA A 172 -11.31 9.64 0.93
CA ALA A 172 -11.35 9.10 -0.43
C ALA A 172 -11.68 10.16 -1.50
N SER A 173 -11.95 11.42 -1.12
CA SER A 173 -12.31 12.48 -2.06
C SER A 173 -11.29 12.79 -3.16
N PRO A 174 -9.97 12.62 -2.96
CA PRO A 174 -9.02 12.78 -4.05
C PRO A 174 -9.28 11.80 -5.21
N ILE A 175 -9.82 10.62 -4.90
CA ILE A 175 -10.20 9.60 -5.90
C ILE A 175 -11.66 9.81 -6.34
N ILE A 176 -12.57 10.06 -5.40
CA ILE A 176 -14.01 10.18 -5.61
C ILE A 176 -14.50 11.56 -5.08
N PRO A 177 -14.43 12.63 -5.89
CA PRO A 177 -14.68 14.00 -5.43
C PRO A 177 -16.03 14.24 -4.77
N THR A 178 -17.06 13.45 -5.10
CA THR A 178 -18.39 13.54 -4.48
C THR A 178 -18.38 13.22 -2.99
N LEU A 179 -17.33 12.56 -2.48
CA LEU A 179 -17.19 12.22 -1.07
C LEU A 179 -16.64 13.37 -0.20
N ALA A 180 -16.22 14.50 -0.79
CA ALA A 180 -15.56 15.59 -0.10
C ALA A 180 -16.36 16.21 1.07
N ASN A 181 -17.69 16.10 1.03
CA ASN A 181 -18.59 16.67 2.04
C ASN A 181 -18.94 15.69 3.16
N PHE A 182 -18.58 14.41 3.04
CA PHE A 182 -18.91 13.36 4.01
C PHE A 182 -17.82 13.26 5.07
N LYS A 183 -17.86 14.20 6.02
CA LYS A 183 -16.85 14.37 7.09
C LYS A 183 -17.13 13.51 8.31
N GLU A 184 -18.22 12.76 8.28
CA GLU A 184 -18.66 11.94 9.39
C GLU A 184 -17.67 10.81 9.62
N LYS A 185 -17.45 10.55 10.91
CA LYS A 185 -16.55 9.50 11.36
C LYS A 185 -17.40 8.30 11.75
N MET A 186 -17.15 7.19 11.07
CA MET A 186 -17.86 5.93 11.26
C MET A 186 -16.91 4.93 11.89
N GLU A 187 -17.34 4.26 12.95
CA GLU A 187 -16.61 3.12 13.51
C GLU A 187 -16.92 1.89 12.67
N ILE A 188 -15.91 1.05 12.47
CA ILE A 188 -16.03 -0.16 11.65
C ILE A 188 -15.30 -1.32 12.30
N GLU A 189 -15.98 -2.45 12.34
CA GLU A 189 -15.44 -3.75 12.66
C GLU A 189 -15.87 -4.72 11.57
N ALA A 190 -14.95 -5.56 11.11
CA ALA A 190 -15.26 -6.56 10.11
C ALA A 190 -14.33 -7.75 10.23
N LYS A 191 -14.86 -8.95 10.02
CA LYS A 191 -14.08 -10.18 9.82
C LYS A 191 -14.50 -10.83 8.53
N ALA A 192 -13.54 -11.06 7.66
CA ALA A 192 -13.76 -11.69 6.37
C ALA A 192 -12.69 -12.72 6.06
N ASP A 193 -13.10 -13.79 5.38
CA ASP A 193 -12.22 -14.86 4.93
C ASP A 193 -12.57 -15.33 3.52
N GLY A 194 -11.64 -15.97 2.82
CA GLY A 194 -11.88 -16.55 1.50
C GLY A 194 -10.87 -16.07 0.46
N THR A 195 -11.19 -16.26 -0.82
CA THR A 195 -10.33 -15.78 -1.92
C THR A 195 -10.78 -14.40 -2.38
N LEU A 196 -9.96 -13.65 -3.14
CA LEU A 196 -10.36 -12.32 -3.63
C LEU A 196 -11.66 -12.36 -4.44
N ASN A 197 -11.90 -13.46 -5.17
CA ASN A 197 -13.12 -13.65 -5.95
C ASN A 197 -14.32 -14.12 -5.12
N ARG A 198 -14.08 -14.63 -3.90
CA ARG A 198 -15.09 -15.23 -3.03
C ARG A 198 -14.77 -14.92 -1.57
N LEU A 199 -14.97 -13.67 -1.19
CA LEU A 199 -14.87 -13.22 0.21
C LEU A 199 -16.19 -13.50 0.93
N ASN A 200 -16.09 -14.16 2.07
CA ASN A 200 -17.14 -14.37 3.02
C ASN A 200 -16.92 -13.43 4.22
N CYS A 201 -17.91 -12.60 4.54
CA CYS A 201 -17.84 -11.70 5.69
C CYS A 201 -18.66 -12.31 6.83
N SER A 202 -17.97 -12.80 7.87
CA SER A 202 -18.62 -13.45 9.01
C SER A 202 -19.13 -12.45 10.04
N GLU A 203 -18.46 -11.30 10.16
CA GLU A 203 -18.85 -10.22 11.08
C GLU A 203 -18.68 -8.88 10.36
N PHE A 204 -19.67 -8.00 10.50
CA PHE A 204 -19.64 -6.65 9.96
C PHE A 204 -20.48 -5.72 10.82
N HIS A 205 -19.83 -4.76 11.45
CA HIS A 205 -20.46 -3.75 12.27
C HIS A 205 -20.00 -2.37 11.80
N ILE A 206 -20.98 -1.50 11.57
CA ILE A 206 -20.74 -0.07 11.36
C ILE A 206 -21.55 0.67 12.39
N ASN A 207 -20.90 1.56 13.12
CA ASN A 207 -21.55 2.49 14.02
C ASN A 207 -21.32 3.91 13.51
N VAL A 208 -22.42 4.63 13.31
CA VAL A 208 -22.38 6.03 12.96
C VAL A 208 -23.01 6.79 14.12
N GLY A 209 -22.20 7.59 14.80
CA GLY A 209 -22.68 8.37 15.95
C GLY A 209 -23.91 9.21 15.57
N ASP A 210 -24.83 9.37 16.53
CA ASP A 210 -26.16 9.97 16.32
C ASP A 210 -26.12 11.24 15.46
N PHE A 211 -26.73 11.14 14.28
CA PHE A 211 -27.01 12.25 13.37
C PHE A 211 -28.14 13.14 13.92
N ILE A 212 -27.94 13.78 15.06
CA ILE A 212 -28.85 14.85 15.51
C ILE A 212 -28.07 16.15 15.63
N LYS A 213 -28.03 16.87 14.51
CA LYS A 213 -28.10 18.33 14.52
C LYS A 213 -29.17 18.75 13.51
N THR A 214 -30.40 18.84 14.02
CA THR A 214 -31.50 19.60 13.43
C THR A 214 -31.14 21.09 13.39
#